data_AF-A0A5Q2VEZ7-F1
#
_entry.id   AF-A0A5Q2VEZ7-F1
#
_cell.length_a   1.000
_cell.length_b   1.000
_cell.length_c   1.000
_cell.angle_alpha   90.00
_cell.angle_beta   90.00
_cell.angle_gamma   90.00
#
_symmetry.space_group_name_H-M   'P 1'
#
loop_
_entity.id
_entity.type
_entity.pdbx_description
1 polymer ?
#
loop_
_entity_poly.entity_id
_entity_poly.type
_entity_poly.pdbx_seq_one_letter_code
_entity_poly.pdbx_strand_id
1 'polypeptide(L)'
;MTRRERRAFNEYLIAEAKKTRGKQPAEHRPAKKSAHLVEKITDFAASIGLSFTALEAEKLAGGDELSLNGQRWRALADGSIHPAPASYEQKRSAIMSRVFALKNHRAQS
;
A
#
# COMPACT_ATOMS: atom_id res chain seq x y z
N MET A 1 -9.42 -37.72 4.58
CA MET A 1 -8.86 -36.82 5.63
C MET A 1 -9.38 -37.24 7.01
N THR A 2 -8.48 -37.69 7.88
CA THR A 2 -8.84 -38.15 9.24
C THR A 2 -9.16 -36.97 10.17
N ARG A 3 -9.82 -37.23 11.31
CA ARG A 3 -10.09 -36.18 12.32
C ARG A 3 -8.80 -35.54 12.86
N ARG A 4 -7.71 -36.31 12.89
CA ARG A 4 -6.38 -35.87 13.31
C ARG A 4 -5.75 -34.92 12.29
N GLU A 5 -5.83 -35.25 11.00
CA GLU A 5 -5.37 -34.39 9.91
C GLU A 5 -6.12 -33.05 9.87
N ARG A 6 -7.44 -33.06 10.08
CA ARG A 6 -8.24 -31.81 10.14
C ARG A 6 -7.83 -30.89 11.29
N ARG A 7 -7.53 -31.45 12.47
CA ARG A 7 -7.05 -30.67 13.61
C ARG A 7 -5.68 -30.05 13.34
N ALA A 8 -4.75 -30.85 12.82
CA ALA A 8 -3.41 -30.37 12.47
C ALA A 8 -3.45 -29.26 11.42
N PHE A 9 -4.33 -29.39 10.41
CA PHE A 9 -4.50 -28.37 9.38
C PHE A 9 -5.12 -27.08 9.92
N ASN A 10 -6.13 -27.17 10.80
CA ASN A 10 -6.71 -25.98 11.42
C ASN A 10 -5.73 -25.27 12.36
N GLU A 11 -4.93 -26.02 13.12
CA GLU A 11 -3.86 -25.47 13.96
C GLU A 11 -2.78 -24.78 13.12
N TYR A 12 -2.41 -25.37 11.98
CA TYR A 12 -1.51 -24.76 11.01
C TYR A 12 -2.07 -23.43 10.48
N LEU A 13 -3.34 -23.38 10.07
CA LEU A 13 -3.98 -22.13 9.61
C LEU A 13 -4.01 -21.04 10.69
N ILE A 14 -4.30 -21.42 11.94
CA ILE A 14 -4.28 -20.48 13.08
C ILE A 14 -2.85 -19.99 13.36
N ALA A 15 -1.84 -20.87 13.28
CA ALA A 15 -0.45 -20.49 13.45
C ALA A 15 0.06 -19.58 12.32
N GLU A 16 -0.36 -19.84 11.09
CA GLU A 16 -0.03 -19.04 9.92
C GLU A 16 -0.70 -17.66 9.98
N ALA A 17 -1.97 -17.59 10.39
CA ALA A 17 -2.67 -16.32 10.66
C ALA A 17 -2.03 -15.51 11.81
N LYS A 18 -1.47 -16.18 12.83
CA LYS A 18 -0.71 -15.50 13.90
C LYS A 18 0.65 -15.00 13.42
N LYS A 19 1.35 -15.74 12.55
CA LYS A 19 2.63 -15.32 11.95
C LYS A 19 2.47 -14.09 11.06
N THR A 20 1.38 -13.99 10.29
CA THR A 20 1.10 -12.83 9.43
C THR A 20 0.65 -11.58 10.22
N ARG A 21 0.22 -11.74 11.47
CA ARG A 21 -0.06 -10.64 12.41
C ARG A 21 1.20 -9.88 12.88
N GLY A 22 2.39 -10.35 12.49
CA GLY A 22 3.68 -9.68 12.73
C GLY A 22 3.99 -8.51 11.78
N LYS A 23 3.15 -8.23 10.76
CA LYS A 23 3.09 -6.88 10.18
C LYS A 23 2.35 -6.01 11.17
N GLN A 24 3.10 -5.43 12.11
CA GLN A 24 2.59 -4.41 13.03
C GLN A 24 1.72 -3.41 12.25
N PRO A 25 0.47 -3.15 12.66
CA PRO A 25 -0.12 -1.85 12.35
C PRO A 25 0.80 -0.79 12.97
N ALA A 26 1.00 0.31 12.23
CA ALA A 26 1.92 1.39 12.55
C ALA A 26 2.02 1.64 14.06
N GLU A 27 3.25 1.75 14.57
CA GLU A 27 3.55 2.13 15.95
C GLU A 27 2.55 3.18 16.43
N HIS A 28 2.00 2.99 17.63
CA HIS A 28 1.12 3.94 18.32
C HIS A 28 1.81 5.31 18.39
N ARG A 29 1.69 6.11 17.32
CA ARG A 29 2.07 7.50 17.31
C ARG A 29 1.15 8.17 18.33
N PRO A 30 1.69 8.99 19.26
CA PRO A 30 0.85 9.69 20.22
C PRO A 30 -0.18 10.50 19.43
N ALA A 31 -1.46 10.41 19.82
CA ALA A 31 -2.60 10.99 19.09
C ALA A 31 -2.45 12.48 18.74
N LYS A 32 -1.60 13.20 19.48
CA LYS A 32 -1.25 14.61 19.19
C LYS A 32 -0.35 14.77 17.95
N LYS A 33 0.58 13.84 17.69
CA LYS A 33 1.44 13.84 16.49
C LYS A 33 0.66 13.46 15.23
N SER A 34 -0.37 12.61 15.35
CA SER A 34 -1.22 12.25 14.21
C SER A 34 -2.15 13.38 13.80
N ALA A 35 -2.75 14.11 14.75
CA ALA A 35 -3.64 15.24 14.43
C ALA A 35 -2.95 16.34 13.63
N HIS A 36 -1.74 16.76 14.04
CA HIS A 36 -0.98 17.77 13.30
C HIS A 36 -0.52 17.26 11.92
N LEU A 37 -0.20 15.96 11.81
CA LEU A 37 0.17 15.37 10.52
C LEU A 37 -1.02 15.31 9.56
N VAL A 38 -2.21 15.00 10.05
CA VAL A 38 -3.47 15.02 9.27
C VAL A 38 -3.73 16.42 8.71
N GLU A 39 -3.60 17.45 9.55
CA GLU A 39 -3.75 18.85 9.12
C GLU A 39 -2.77 19.20 8.00
N LYS A 40 -1.47 18.89 8.17
CA LYS A 40 -0.45 19.11 7.14
C LYS A 40 -0.75 18.38 5.82
N ILE A 41 -1.21 17.14 5.90
CA ILE A 41 -1.59 16.34 4.73
C ILE A 41 -2.76 17.00 4.02
N THR A 42 -3.80 17.43 4.74
CA THR A 42 -4.96 18.11 4.17
C THR A 42 -4.58 19.45 3.54
N ASP A 43 -3.76 20.27 4.22
CA ASP A 43 -3.27 21.55 3.71
C ASP A 43 -2.41 21.38 2.46
N PHE A 44 -1.49 20.40 2.48
CA PHE A 44 -0.65 20.09 1.33
C PHE A 44 -1.51 19.61 0.16
N ALA A 45 -2.47 18.72 0.39
CA ALA A 45 -3.39 18.24 -0.63
C ALA A 45 -4.14 19.42 -1.29
N ALA A 46 -4.69 20.32 -0.48
CA ALA A 46 -5.40 21.50 -0.95
C ALA A 46 -4.49 22.39 -1.81
N SER A 47 -3.22 22.56 -1.41
CA SER A 47 -2.25 23.36 -2.16
C SER A 47 -1.94 22.83 -3.58
N ILE A 48 -2.14 21.54 -3.81
CA ILE A 48 -1.94 20.88 -5.11
C ILE A 48 -3.27 20.54 -5.82
N GLY A 49 -4.40 21.04 -5.31
CA GLY A 49 -5.72 20.84 -5.90
C GLY A 49 -6.33 19.45 -5.61
N LEU A 50 -5.81 18.72 -4.61
CA LEU A 50 -6.41 17.49 -4.11
C LEU A 50 -7.26 17.77 -2.88
N SER A 51 -8.36 17.03 -2.74
CA SER A 51 -9.21 17.09 -1.56
C SER A 51 -9.34 15.68 -1.00
N PHE A 52 -8.94 15.49 0.27
CA PHE A 52 -9.12 14.24 0.98
C PHE A 52 -10.20 14.38 2.04
N THR A 53 -10.94 13.31 2.25
CA THR A 53 -11.80 13.18 3.43
C THR A 53 -10.94 13.05 4.69
N ALA A 54 -11.50 13.36 5.86
CA ALA A 54 -10.79 13.23 7.14
C ALA A 54 -10.23 11.80 7.34
N LEU A 55 -11.01 10.78 6.97
CA LEU A 55 -10.63 9.37 7.08
C LEU A 55 -9.49 9.00 6.12
N GLU A 56 -9.43 9.59 4.94
CA GLU A 56 -8.33 9.41 4.00
C GLU A 56 -7.04 10.08 4.50
N ALA A 57 -7.13 11.30 5.02
CA ALA A 57 -6.00 11.99 5.61
C ALA A 57 -5.44 11.25 6.84
N GLU A 58 -6.31 10.66 7.67
CA GLU A 58 -5.91 9.79 8.78
C GLU A 58 -5.17 8.53 8.32
N LYS A 59 -5.67 7.87 7.27
CA LYS A 59 -5.00 6.70 6.67
C LYS A 59 -3.61 7.07 6.15
N LEU A 60 -3.49 8.17 5.41
CA LEU A 60 -2.21 8.67 4.92
C LEU A 60 -1.26 9.02 6.09
N ALA A 61 -1.76 9.67 7.14
CA ALA A 61 -0.98 9.98 8.34
C ALA A 61 -0.51 8.72 9.09
N GLY A 62 -1.30 7.64 9.01
CA GLY A 62 -0.97 6.30 9.49
C GLY A 62 0.07 5.56 8.63
N GLY A 63 0.41 6.08 7.45
CA GLY A 63 1.37 5.50 6.52
C GLY A 63 0.75 4.58 5.46
N ASP A 64 -0.58 4.51 5.40
CA ASP A 64 -1.28 3.78 4.35
C ASP A 64 -1.10 4.46 2.99
N GLU A 65 -1.33 3.69 1.93
CA GLU A 65 -1.39 4.20 0.57
C GLU A 65 -2.85 4.29 0.10
N LEU A 66 -3.20 5.39 -0.55
CA LEU A 66 -4.54 5.61 -1.07
C LEU A 66 -4.56 5.65 -2.59
N SER A 67 -5.56 5.02 -3.19
CA SER A 67 -5.81 5.09 -4.64
C SER A 67 -6.88 6.15 -4.92
N LEU A 68 -6.49 7.25 -5.56
CA LEU A 68 -7.37 8.37 -5.92
C LEU A 68 -7.08 8.82 -7.35
N ASN A 69 -8.13 9.06 -8.13
CA ASN A 69 -8.05 9.44 -9.56
C ASN A 69 -7.20 8.48 -10.40
N GLY A 70 -7.25 7.18 -10.09
CA GLY A 70 -6.44 6.15 -10.78
C GLY A 70 -4.95 6.16 -10.42
N GLN A 71 -4.53 7.02 -9.50
CA GLN A 71 -3.16 7.13 -9.02
C GLN A 71 -3.07 6.75 -7.54
N ARG A 72 -1.97 6.11 -7.15
CA ARG A 72 -1.70 5.79 -5.75
C ARG A 72 -0.89 6.92 -5.12
N TRP A 73 -1.23 7.26 -3.89
CA TRP A 73 -0.63 8.33 -3.11
C TRP A 73 -0.16 7.80 -1.76
N ARG A 74 0.92 8.40 -1.24
CA ARG A 74 1.48 8.10 0.07
C ARG A 74 1.96 9.39 0.72
N ALA A 75 1.75 9.52 2.04
CA ALA A 75 2.33 10.62 2.81
C ALA A 75 3.70 10.25 3.40
N LEU A 76 4.60 11.23 3.41
CA LEU A 76 5.86 11.18 4.14
C LEU A 76 5.66 11.62 5.59
N ALA A 77 6.70 11.42 6.42
CA ALA A 77 6.65 11.75 7.84
C ALA A 77 6.53 13.27 8.12
N ASP A 78 6.82 14.11 7.13
CA ASP A 78 6.68 15.57 7.19
C ASP A 78 5.28 16.07 6.80
N GLY A 79 4.42 15.19 6.27
CA GLY A 79 3.07 15.52 5.79
C GLY A 79 2.99 15.82 4.29
N SER A 80 4.11 15.81 3.57
CA SER A 80 4.11 15.92 2.11
C SER A 80 3.58 14.64 1.46
N ILE A 81 2.93 14.77 0.30
CA ILE A 81 2.22 13.68 -0.36
C ILE A 81 2.79 13.46 -1.74
N HIS A 82 3.09 12.20 -2.05
CA HIS A 82 3.79 11.80 -3.26
C HIS A 82 3.06 10.65 -3.96
N PRO A 83 3.23 10.51 -5.30
CA PRO A 83 2.83 9.30 -5.99
C PRO A 83 3.49 8.08 -5.35
N ALA A 84 2.70 7.09 -4.97
CA ALA A 84 3.22 5.85 -4.45
C ALA A 84 4.01 5.13 -5.57
N PRO A 85 5.11 4.46 -5.22
CA PRO A 85 5.89 3.73 -6.20
C PRO A 85 5.05 2.66 -6.91
N ALA A 86 5.41 2.38 -8.16
CA ALA A 86 4.75 1.34 -8.95
C ALA A 86 4.66 0.02 -8.15
N SER A 87 3.48 -0.58 -8.16
CA SER A 87 3.27 -1.87 -7.50
C SER A 87 4.18 -2.93 -8.10
N TYR A 88 4.48 -3.98 -7.34
CA TYR A 88 5.25 -5.10 -7.86
C TYR A 88 4.62 -5.70 -9.12
N GLU A 89 3.29 -5.77 -9.16
CA GLU A 89 2.53 -6.25 -10.32
C GLU A 89 2.68 -5.32 -11.53
N GLN A 90 2.61 -4.00 -11.33
CA GLN A 90 2.84 -3.01 -12.38
C GLN A 90 4.26 -3.12 -12.93
N LYS A 91 5.26 -3.25 -12.05
CA LYS A 91 6.67 -3.46 -12.45
C LYS A 91 6.82 -4.74 -13.27
N ARG A 92 6.24 -5.86 -12.83
CA ARG A 92 6.28 -7.13 -13.56
C ARG A 92 5.60 -7.02 -14.92
N SER A 93 4.41 -6.43 -14.98
CA SER A 93 3.67 -6.22 -16.22
C SER A 93 4.49 -5.40 -17.21
N ALA A 94 5.06 -4.27 -16.78
CA ALA A 94 5.90 -3.41 -17.62
C ALA A 94 7.14 -4.15 -18.17
N ILE A 95 7.81 -4.97 -17.34
CA ILE A 95 8.93 -5.79 -17.78
C ILE A 95 8.48 -6.82 -18.83
N MET A 96 7.39 -7.54 -18.58
CA MET A 96 6.88 -8.55 -19.52
C MET A 96 6.46 -7.93 -20.86
N SER A 97 5.78 -6.79 -20.83
CA SER A 97 5.42 -6.04 -22.04
C SER A 97 6.66 -5.63 -22.83
N ARG A 98 7.71 -5.18 -22.14
CA ARG A 98 8.99 -4.82 -22.78
C ARG A 98 9.66 -6.03 -23.42
N VAL A 99 9.73 -7.16 -22.72
CA VAL A 99 10.30 -8.41 -23.25
C VAL A 99 9.54 -8.86 -24.49
N PHE A 100 8.21 -8.80 -24.47
CA PHE A 100 7.37 -9.14 -25.61
C PHE A 100 7.62 -8.23 -26.82
N ALA A 101 7.67 -6.91 -26.61
CA ALA A 101 7.97 -5.95 -27.66
C ALA A 101 9.35 -6.20 -28.30
N LEU A 102 10.37 -6.50 -27.49
CA LEU A 102 11.71 -6.83 -27.99
C LEU A 102 11.74 -8.14 -28.77
N LYS A 103 10.99 -9.15 -28.34
CA LYS A 103 10.85 -10.42 -29.07
C LYS A 103 10.21 -10.18 -30.44
N ASN A 104 9.15 -9.39 -30.51
CA ASN A 104 8.44 -9.13 -31.77
C ASN A 104 9.27 -8.27 -32.73
N HIS A 105 10.03 -7.30 -32.22
CA HIS A 105 10.96 -6.52 -33.05
C HIS A 105 12.01 -7.40 -33.74
N ARG A 106 12.56 -8.41 -33.05
CA ARG A 106 13.52 -9.36 -33.63
C ARG A 106 12.90 -10.34 -34.64
N ALA A 107 11.59 -10.55 -34.59
CA ALA A 107 10.90 -11.43 -35.53
C ALA A 107 10.51 -10.71 -36.83
N GLN A 108 10.58 -9.38 -36.85
CA GLN A 108 10.25 -8.52 -38.00
C GLN A 108 11.48 -7.99 -38.76
N SER A 109 12.68 -8.21 -38.23
CA SER A 109 13.99 -7.95 -38.86
C SER A 109 14.54 -9.21 -39.50
#